data_AF-W6L0G4-F1
#
_entry.id   AF-W6L0G4-F1
#
_cell.length_a   1.000
_cell.length_b   1.000
_cell.length_c   1.000
_cell.angle_alpha   90.00
_cell.angle_beta   90.00
_cell.angle_gamma   90.00
#
_symmetry.space_group_name_H-M   'P 1'
#
loop_
_entity.id
_entity.type
_entity.pdbx_description
1 polymer ?
#
loop_
_entity_poly.entity_id
_entity_poly.type
_entity_poly.pdbx_seq_one_letter_code
_entity_poly.pdbx_strand_id
1 'polypeptide(L)'
;MYQTAECRTGGNLTFTPSEGNKFGFKPGQIVHFTKSLRNGKVALIRGVCDGLLWFSVFPSVDEAAKEEALRAPVDSSSCRGYEEFIRQYGWVIDDRKNEFLYQDA
;
A
#
# COMPACT_ATOMS: atom_id res chain seq x y z
N MET A 1 10.21 -4.46 13.64
CA MET A 1 9.02 -3.64 13.98
C MET A 1 7.80 -4.22 13.32
N TYR A 2 6.63 -4.18 13.94
CA TYR A 2 5.38 -4.62 13.34
C TYR A 2 4.39 -3.46 13.32
N GLN A 3 3.57 -3.34 12.28
CA GLN A 3 2.53 -2.32 12.20
C GLN A 3 1.18 -3.01 12.24
N THR A 4 0.29 -2.57 13.11
CA THR A 4 -1.09 -3.07 13.13
C THR A 4 -1.97 -2.07 12.36
N ALA A 5 -2.82 -2.56 11.47
CA ALA A 5 -3.85 -1.74 10.84
C ALA A 5 -5.21 -2.46 10.88
N GLU A 6 -6.28 -1.66 10.90
CA GLU A 6 -7.64 -2.15 10.83
C GLU A 6 -7.99 -2.52 9.40
N CYS A 7 -8.52 -3.72 9.18
CA CYS A 7 -9.00 -4.15 7.87
C CYS A 7 -10.36 -3.52 7.60
N ARG A 8 -10.60 -3.01 6.38
CA ARG A 8 -11.93 -2.50 5.99
C ARG A 8 -13.02 -3.57 6.08
N THR A 9 -12.67 -4.84 5.92
CA THR A 9 -13.58 -6.00 6.08
C THR A 9 -13.80 -6.40 7.54
N GLY A 10 -13.20 -5.69 8.50
CA GLY A 10 -13.21 -6.00 9.93
C GLY A 10 -11.98 -6.79 10.39
N GLY A 11 -11.57 -6.55 11.65
CA GLY A 11 -10.41 -7.18 12.29
C GLY A 11 -9.12 -6.36 12.17
N ASN A 12 -8.09 -6.80 12.88
CA ASN A 12 -6.77 -6.16 12.88
C ASN A 12 -5.76 -7.07 12.19
N LEU A 13 -4.92 -6.50 11.34
CA LEU A 13 -3.82 -7.21 10.72
C LEU A 13 -2.49 -6.63 11.19
N THR A 14 -1.57 -7.51 11.55
CA THR A 14 -0.21 -7.15 11.93
C THR A 14 0.74 -7.40 10.75
N PHE A 15 1.31 -6.33 10.23
CA PHE A 15 2.30 -6.34 9.16
C PHE A 15 3.70 -6.51 9.73
N THR A 16 4.42 -7.51 9.22
CA THR A 16 5.88 -7.59 9.39
C THR A 16 6.53 -7.01 8.13
N PRO A 17 7.38 -5.97 8.24
CA PRO A 17 8.15 -5.47 7.11
C PRO A 17 9.03 -6.58 6.55
N SER A 18 8.74 -7.00 5.32
CA SER A 18 9.72 -7.69 4.49
C SER A 18 10.15 -6.76 3.37
N GLU A 19 11.46 -6.55 3.24
CA GLU A 19 12.02 -5.66 2.21
C GLU A 19 11.87 -6.21 0.79
N GLY A 20 11.67 -7.52 0.68
CA GLY A 20 11.33 -8.21 -0.56
C GLY A 20 9.89 -8.68 -0.50
N ASN A 21 9.06 -8.22 -1.43
CA ASN A 21 7.83 -8.92 -1.76
C ASN A 21 7.80 -9.27 -3.24
N LYS A 22 7.04 -10.32 -3.56
CA LYS A 22 6.82 -10.79 -4.94
C LYS A 22 6.14 -9.75 -5.85
N PHE A 23 5.69 -8.63 -5.29
CA PHE A 23 5.02 -7.55 -6.00
C PHE A 23 5.94 -6.36 -6.30
N GLY A 24 7.23 -6.44 -5.96
CA GLY A 24 8.19 -5.36 -6.23
C GLY A 24 7.92 -4.06 -5.48
N PHE A 25 6.97 -4.04 -4.53
CA PHE A 25 6.68 -2.88 -3.71
C PHE A 25 7.39 -2.96 -2.38
N LYS A 26 7.68 -1.82 -1.79
CA LYS A 26 8.13 -1.72 -0.41
C LYS A 26 7.03 -1.09 0.42
N PRO A 27 6.82 -1.55 1.66
CA PRO A 27 5.94 -0.83 2.56
C PRO A 27 6.36 0.65 2.67
N GLY A 28 5.38 1.54 2.68
CA GLY A 28 5.58 2.99 2.79
C GLY A 28 5.64 3.67 1.43
N GLN A 29 5.78 2.90 0.35
CA GLN A 29 5.65 3.45 -0.99
C GLN A 29 4.22 3.90 -1.26
N ILE A 30 4.12 5.01 -1.99
CA ILE A 30 2.87 5.52 -2.53
C ILE A 30 2.80 5.10 -3.99
N VAL A 31 1.67 4.53 -4.39
CA VAL A 31 1.46 3.96 -5.71
C VAL A 31 0.21 4.56 -6.32
N HIS A 32 0.31 5.03 -7.56
CA HIS A 32 -0.83 5.43 -8.35
C HIS A 32 -1.34 4.21 -9.12
N PHE A 33 -2.51 3.69 -8.74
CA PHE A 33 -3.19 2.64 -9.49
C PHE A 33 -3.90 3.27 -10.69
N THR A 34 -3.22 3.27 -11.83
CA THR A 34 -3.73 3.89 -13.06
C THR A 34 -2.88 3.59 -14.28
N LYS A 35 -3.53 3.59 -15.44
CA LYS A 35 -2.86 3.68 -16.74
C LYS A 35 -2.35 5.10 -17.05
N SER A 36 -2.77 6.12 -16.27
CA SER A 36 -2.45 7.55 -16.42
C SER A 36 -2.52 8.33 -15.10
N LEU A 37 -1.46 9.07 -14.75
CA LEU A 37 -1.31 9.84 -13.50
C LEU A 37 -2.47 10.79 -13.15
N ARG A 38 -3.32 11.17 -14.11
CA ARG A 38 -4.39 12.17 -13.90
C ARG A 38 -5.69 11.61 -13.31
N ASN A 39 -5.91 10.29 -13.36
CA ASN A 39 -7.18 9.66 -12.93
C ASN A 39 -6.97 8.45 -12.00
N GLY A 40 -5.79 8.34 -11.39
CA GLY A 40 -5.43 7.18 -10.56
C GLY A 40 -5.90 7.27 -9.13
N LYS A 41 -6.24 6.11 -8.56
CA LYS A 41 -6.38 5.99 -7.10
C LYS A 41 -4.97 5.99 -6.50
N VAL A 42 -4.73 6.84 -5.52
CA VAL A 42 -3.46 6.85 -4.78
C VAL A 42 -3.56 5.80 -3.67
N ALA A 43 -2.54 4.96 -3.54
CA ALA A 43 -2.50 3.91 -2.55
C ALA A 43 -1.20 3.93 -1.75
N LEU A 44 -1.31 3.90 -0.43
CA LEU A 44 -0.19 3.67 0.47
C LEU A 44 -0.02 2.17 0.68
N ILE A 45 1.14 1.63 0.28
CA ILE A 45 1.45 0.22 0.50
C ILE A 45 1.81 -0.03 1.96
N ARG A 46 1.16 -1.01 2.57
CA ARG A 46 1.36 -1.40 3.98
C ARG A 46 2.23 -2.64 4.10
N GLY A 47 2.15 -3.50 3.09
CA GLY A 47 2.98 -4.69 2.98
C GLY A 47 2.22 -5.85 2.38
N VAL A 48 2.80 -7.04 2.55
CA VAL A 48 2.22 -8.30 2.08
C VAL A 48 2.03 -9.22 3.28
N CYS A 49 0.83 -9.77 3.41
CA CYS A 49 0.47 -10.71 4.46
C CYS A 49 -0.50 -11.73 3.87
N ASP A 50 -0.32 -13.01 4.20
CA ASP A 50 -1.08 -14.15 3.68
C ASP A 50 -1.16 -14.19 2.15
N GLY A 51 -0.08 -13.76 1.48
CA GLY A 51 0.03 -13.74 0.02
C GLY A 51 -0.76 -12.64 -0.68
N LEU A 52 -1.42 -11.75 0.07
CA LEU A 52 -2.19 -10.60 -0.39
C LEU A 52 -1.39 -9.30 -0.25
N LEU A 53 -1.57 -8.38 -1.20
CA LEU A 53 -1.06 -7.01 -1.07
C LEU A 53 -2.06 -6.19 -0.24
N TRP A 54 -1.57 -5.49 0.76
CA TRP A 54 -2.38 -4.64 1.62
C TRP A 54 -2.00 -3.17 1.44
N PHE A 55 -3.01 -2.34 1.27
CA PHE A 55 -2.86 -0.92 0.99
C PHE A 55 -4.04 -0.11 1.50
N SER A 56 -3.82 1.19 1.70
CA SER A 56 -4.89 2.15 2.01
C SER A 56 -5.03 3.12 0.85
N VAL A 57 -6.26 3.42 0.43
CA VAL A 57 -6.53 4.31 -0.70
C VAL A 57 -6.81 5.73 -0.23
N PHE A 58 -6.19 6.70 -0.89
CA PHE A 58 -6.31 8.12 -0.57
C PHE A 58 -6.73 8.94 -1.81
N PRO A 59 -7.35 10.11 -1.59
CA PRO A 59 -7.64 11.09 -2.65
C PRO A 59 -6.38 11.70 -3.28
N SER A 60 -5.27 11.77 -2.55
CA SER A 60 -4.03 12.41 -3.01
C SER A 60 -2.76 11.81 -2.37
N VAL A 61 -1.62 12.07 -3.00
CA VAL A 61 -0.28 11.72 -2.48
C VAL A 61 0.00 12.46 -1.18
N ASP A 62 -0.43 13.70 -1.06
CA ASP A 62 -0.27 14.50 0.15
C ASP A 62 -0.95 13.87 1.36
N GLU A 63 -2.14 13.31 1.18
CA GLU A 63 -2.81 12.60 2.27
C GLU A 63 -2.10 11.28 2.58
N ALA A 64 -1.73 10.50 1.57
CA ALA A 64 -1.05 9.22 1.74
C ALA A 64 0.34 9.35 2.42
N ALA A 65 1.01 10.49 2.28
CA ALA A 65 2.33 10.74 2.84
C ALA A 65 2.33 11.17 4.32
N LYS A 66 1.18 11.52 4.90
CA LYS A 66 1.12 11.99 6.28
C LYS A 66 1.13 10.85 7.29
N GLU A 67 1.46 11.16 8.54
CA GLU A 67 1.41 10.19 9.64
C GLU A 67 -0.03 9.68 9.88
N GLU A 68 -1.05 10.51 9.72
CA GLU A 68 -2.44 10.09 9.96
C GLU A 68 -2.93 9.04 8.97
N ALA A 69 -2.33 8.98 7.78
CA ALA A 69 -2.60 7.91 6.81
C ALA A 69 -2.26 6.52 7.38
N LEU A 70 -1.39 6.44 8.39
CA LEU A 70 -1.11 5.18 9.08
C LEU A 70 -2.27 4.64 9.90
N ARG A 71 -3.28 5.46 10.18
CA ARG A 71 -4.48 5.02 10.90
C ARG A 71 -5.61 4.63 9.96
N ALA A 72 -5.44 4.87 8.65
CA ALA A 72 -6.45 4.53 7.68
C ALA A 72 -6.66 3.00 7.61
N PRO A 73 -7.91 2.55 7.43
CA PRO A 73 -8.18 1.15 7.23
C PRO A 73 -7.51 0.64 5.95
N VAL A 74 -7.14 -0.63 5.96
CA VAL A 74 -6.46 -1.29 4.85
C VAL A 74 -7.45 -2.12 4.03
N ASP A 75 -7.28 -2.04 2.72
CA ASP A 75 -7.87 -2.96 1.76
C ASP A 75 -6.83 -4.00 1.37
N SER A 76 -7.29 -5.16 0.90
CA SER A 76 -6.44 -6.21 0.35
C SER A 76 -6.77 -6.50 -1.10
N SER A 77 -5.76 -6.97 -1.83
CA SER A 77 -5.99 -7.53 -3.16
C SER A 77 -5.25 -8.85 -3.32
N SER A 78 -5.98 -9.85 -3.83
CA SER A 78 -5.45 -11.14 -4.23
C SER A 78 -4.93 -11.06 -5.66
N CYS A 79 -3.70 -10.59 -5.81
CA CYS A 79 -3.03 -10.65 -7.10
C CYS A 79 -2.66 -12.11 -7.40
N ARG A 80 -3.48 -12.82 -8.19
CA ARG A 80 -3.17 -14.18 -8.69
C ARG A 80 -1.90 -14.21 -9.57
N GLY A 81 -1.42 -13.07 -10.03
CA GLY A 81 -0.09 -12.90 -10.60
C GLY A 81 0.28 -11.42 -10.73
N TYR A 82 1.56 -11.09 -10.51
CA TYR A 82 2.16 -9.77 -10.75
C TYR A 82 1.80 -9.21 -12.15
N GLU A 83 1.75 -10.10 -13.14
CA GLU A 83 1.51 -9.75 -14.54
C GLU A 83 0.06 -9.38 -14.86
N GLU A 84 -0.94 -10.02 -14.24
CA GLU A 84 -2.36 -9.68 -14.50
C GLU A 84 -2.73 -8.33 -13.91
N PHE A 85 -2.17 -7.98 -12.74
CA PHE A 85 -2.42 -6.71 -12.07
C PHE A 85 -1.75 -5.54 -12.81
N ILE A 86 -0.50 -5.72 -13.27
CA ILE A 86 0.21 -4.75 -14.11
C ILE A 86 -0.52 -4.56 -15.45
N ARG A 87 -0.94 -5.66 -16.10
CA ARG A 87 -1.66 -5.62 -17.39
C ARG A 87 -3.02 -4.95 -17.27
N GLN A 88 -3.75 -5.17 -16.18
CA GLN A 88 -5.09 -4.58 -16.02
C GLN A 88 -5.05 -3.11 -15.60
N TYR A 89 -4.18 -2.72 -14.68
CA TYR A 89 -4.27 -1.41 -14.04
C TYR A 89 -3.16 -0.44 -14.40
N GLY A 90 -1.94 -0.91 -14.68
CA GLY A 90 -0.75 -0.04 -14.69
C GLY A 90 -0.51 0.57 -13.31
N TRP A 91 0.75 0.74 -12.92
CA TRP A 91 1.06 1.49 -11.72
C TRP A 91 2.29 2.35 -11.91
N VAL A 92 2.29 3.48 -11.21
CA VAL A 92 3.46 4.34 -11.10
C VAL A 92 3.75 4.49 -9.61
N ILE A 93 4.97 4.14 -9.22
CA ILE A 93 5.46 4.40 -7.87
C ILE A 93 5.78 5.90 -7.82
N ASP A 94 5.21 6.59 -6.84
CA ASP A 94 5.51 7.99 -6.60
C ASP A 94 6.90 8.11 -5.96
N ASP A 95 7.62 9.20 -6.26
CA ASP A 95 8.91 9.49 -5.62
C ASP A 95 8.73 9.76 -4.12
N ARG A 96 7.53 10.22 -3.72
CA ARG A 96 7.17 10.38 -2.32
C ARG A 96 6.80 9.05 -1.70
N LYS A 97 7.24 8.90 -0.46
CA LYS A 97 6.92 7.78 0.43
C LYS A 97 6.37 8.32 1.73
N ASN A 98 5.61 7.49 2.43
CA ASN A 98 5.27 7.75 3.81
C ASN A 98 6.48 7.38 4.69
N GLU A 99 7.16 8.40 5.22
CA GLU A 99 8.40 8.22 6.00
C GLU A 99 8.13 7.76 7.44
N PHE A 100 6.90 7.93 7.91
CA PHE A 100 6.45 7.53 9.24
C PHE A 100 6.18 6.02 9.31
N LEU A 101 6.14 5.33 8.17
CA LEU A 101 5.98 3.88 8.15
C LEU A 101 7.22 3.23 8.80
N TYR A 102 7.02 2.63 9.97
CA TYR A 102 8.07 2.05 10.83
C TYR A 102 8.99 3.05 11.52
N GLN A 103 8.57 4.30 11.70
CA GLN A 103 9.15 5.14 12.75
C GLN A 103 8.48 4.83 14.09
N ASP A 104 9.32 4.66 15.11
CA ASP A 104 9.06 4.23 16.50
C ASP A 104 8.76 2.73 16.66
N ALA A 105 9.70 1.91 17.14
CA ALA A 105 10.44 2.05 18.40
C ALA A 105 11.98 1.98 18.32
#